data_AF-I1H0G8-F1
#
_entry.id   AF-I1H0G8-F1
#
_cell.length_a   1.000
_cell.length_b   1.000
_cell.length_c   1.000
_cell.angle_alpha   90.00
_cell.angle_beta   90.00
_cell.angle_gamma   90.00
#
_symmetry.space_group_name_H-M   'P 1'
#
loop_
_entity.id
_entity.type
_entity.pdbx_description
1 polymer ?
#
loop_
_entity_poly.entity_id
_entity_poly.type
_entity_poly.pdbx_seq_one_letter_code
_entity_poly.pdbx_strand_id
1 'polypeptide(L)'
;MCISCKMRRVRRFTATTVTNRGCDFVKCMNHNPHEGGCDFWYWIDEYAWFLGETGTIPKESPMLIPKGWVELESGICGDSTSRRAASEDLDEIVRPLLGIVKEISEMIKMIVCLLIVIIAVMLYKN
;
A
#
# COMPACT_ATOMS: atom_id res chain seq x y z
N MET A 1 -17.79 3.98 -3.48
CA MET A 1 -18.74 3.70 -4.57
C MET A 1 -18.65 4.82 -5.58
N CYS A 2 -18.59 4.50 -6.86
CA CYS A 2 -18.55 5.50 -7.92
C CYS A 2 -19.93 6.18 -8.01
N ILE A 3 -19.98 7.49 -7.77
CA ILE A 3 -21.26 8.24 -7.77
C ILE A 3 -21.82 8.43 -9.18
N SER A 4 -20.96 8.41 -10.20
CA SER A 4 -21.36 8.59 -11.60
C SER A 4 -22.06 7.34 -12.14
N CYS A 5 -21.54 6.14 -11.85
CA CYS A 5 -22.13 4.90 -12.35
C CYS A 5 -23.01 4.16 -11.33
N LYS A 6 -22.94 4.52 -10.03
CA LYS A 6 -23.70 3.98 -8.89
C LYS A 6 -23.67 2.46 -8.69
N MET A 7 -22.96 1.73 -9.56
CA MET A 7 -22.92 0.26 -9.57
C MET A 7 -21.58 -0.28 -9.09
N ARG A 8 -20.48 0.45 -9.33
CA ARG A 8 -19.11 -0.07 -9.12
C ARG A 8 -18.44 0.56 -7.91
N ARG A 9 -17.52 -0.20 -7.32
CA ARG A 9 -16.57 0.31 -6.32
C ARG A 9 -15.60 1.29 -6.98
N VAL A 10 -14.88 2.03 -6.14
CA VAL A 10 -13.79 2.92 -6.58
C VAL A 10 -12.47 2.28 -6.17
N ARG A 11 -11.39 2.58 -6.89
CA ARG A 11 -10.03 2.16 -6.53
C ARG A 11 -9.25 3.40 -6.13
N ARG A 12 -8.44 3.30 -5.07
CA ARG A 12 -7.54 4.36 -4.60
C ARG A 12 -6.21 4.25 -5.33
N PHE A 13 -5.63 5.39 -5.65
CA PHE A 13 -4.36 5.54 -6.34
C PHE A 13 -3.55 6.64 -5.65
N THR A 14 -2.23 6.53 -5.71
CA THR A 14 -1.32 7.58 -5.29
C THR A 14 -0.73 8.23 -6.53
N ALA A 15 -0.86 9.54 -6.64
CA ALA A 15 -0.33 10.30 -7.76
C ALA A 15 1.21 10.32 -7.73
N THR A 16 1.78 10.15 -8.92
CA THR A 16 3.24 10.15 -9.14
C THR A 16 3.71 11.36 -9.95
N THR A 17 2.78 12.20 -10.41
CA THR A 17 3.08 13.43 -11.15
C THR A 17 3.88 14.39 -10.27
N VAL A 18 4.79 15.15 -10.88
CA VAL A 18 5.73 16.03 -10.15
C VAL A 18 5.00 16.97 -9.19
N THR A 19 3.89 17.57 -9.64
CA THR A 19 3.12 18.54 -8.87
C THR A 19 2.30 17.93 -7.73
N ASN A 20 1.81 16.70 -7.90
CA ASN A 20 0.87 16.06 -6.96
C ASN A 20 1.43 14.77 -6.37
N ARG A 21 2.76 14.66 -6.30
CA ARG A 21 3.43 13.42 -5.87
C ARG A 21 3.02 13.07 -4.44
N GLY A 22 2.52 11.85 -4.25
CA GLY A 22 2.07 11.37 -2.94
C GLY A 22 0.64 11.75 -2.57
N CYS A 23 -0.05 12.56 -3.40
CA CYS A 23 -1.46 12.86 -3.21
C CYS A 23 -2.33 11.68 -3.63
N ASP A 24 -3.28 11.29 -2.80
CA ASP A 24 -4.17 10.17 -3.09
C ASP A 24 -5.46 10.63 -3.76
N PHE A 25 -5.90 9.85 -4.75
CA PHE A 25 -7.15 10.05 -5.46
C PHE A 25 -7.88 8.72 -5.64
N VAL A 26 -9.16 8.79 -5.96
CA VAL A 26 -9.99 7.63 -6.29
C VAL A 26 -10.47 7.70 -7.73
N LYS A 27 -10.59 6.54 -8.39
CA LYS A 27 -11.23 6.41 -9.72
C LYS A 27 -12.25 5.28 -9.73
N CYS A 28 -13.21 5.35 -10.64
CA CYS A 28 -14.07 4.20 -10.93
C CYS A 28 -13.22 3.02 -11.42
N MET A 29 -13.59 1.78 -11.09
CA MET A 29 -12.86 0.61 -11.62
C MET A 29 -12.99 0.47 -13.15
N ASN A 30 -14.04 1.03 -13.75
CA ASN A 30 -14.21 1.10 -15.19
C ASN A 30 -13.84 2.50 -15.73
N HIS A 31 -12.85 3.17 -15.12
CA HIS A 31 -12.48 4.52 -15.53
C HIS A 31 -11.76 4.47 -16.89
N ASN A 32 -12.43 4.96 -17.93
CA ASN A 32 -11.90 5.02 -19.30
C ASN A 32 -12.77 5.95 -20.18
N PRO A 33 -12.76 7.27 -19.93
CA PRO A 33 -13.67 8.20 -20.59
C PRO A 33 -13.53 8.23 -22.13
N HIS A 34 -12.38 7.83 -22.66
CA HIS A 34 -12.12 7.84 -24.11
C HIS A 34 -12.68 6.62 -24.84
N GLU A 35 -12.90 5.49 -24.16
CA GLU A 35 -13.39 4.24 -24.76
C GLU A 35 -14.77 3.83 -24.21
N GLY A 36 -15.59 4.81 -23.79
CA GLY A 36 -16.95 4.56 -23.28
C GLY A 36 -17.02 4.08 -21.82
N GLY A 37 -15.90 4.14 -21.11
CA GLY A 37 -15.82 3.95 -19.67
C GLY A 37 -16.30 5.17 -18.88
N CYS A 38 -16.26 5.04 -17.56
CA CYS A 38 -16.68 6.08 -16.63
C CYS A 38 -15.60 7.16 -16.51
N ASP A 39 -15.98 8.43 -16.33
CA ASP A 39 -15.02 9.51 -16.10
C ASP A 39 -14.82 9.85 -14.60
N PHE A 40 -15.40 9.06 -13.71
CA PHE A 40 -15.35 9.37 -12.28
C PHE A 40 -13.92 9.28 -11.73
N TRP A 41 -13.43 10.42 -11.24
CA TRP A 41 -12.23 10.53 -10.41
C TRP A 41 -12.37 11.73 -9.45
N TYR A 42 -11.80 11.64 -8.25
CA TYR A 42 -11.74 12.73 -7.26
C TYR A 42 -10.50 12.60 -6.39
N TRP A 43 -10.00 13.72 -5.85
CA TRP A 43 -9.04 13.65 -4.75
C TRP A 43 -9.68 13.03 -3.51
N ILE A 44 -8.87 12.39 -2.67
CA ILE A 44 -9.41 11.59 -1.57
C ILE A 44 -10.13 12.43 -0.53
N ASP A 45 -9.66 13.65 -0.29
CA ASP A 45 -10.22 14.65 0.61
C ASP A 45 -11.55 15.22 0.09
N GLU A 46 -11.62 15.56 -1.19
CA GLU A 46 -12.87 15.98 -1.85
C GLU A 46 -13.92 14.89 -1.82
N TYR A 47 -13.50 13.65 -2.11
CA TYR A 47 -14.40 12.51 -2.10
C TYR A 47 -14.89 12.19 -0.68
N ALA A 48 -13.99 12.23 0.30
CA ALA A 48 -14.29 12.10 1.71
C ALA A 48 -15.28 13.16 2.20
N TRP A 49 -15.07 14.42 1.83
CA TRP A 49 -15.99 15.51 2.14
C TRP A 49 -17.39 15.25 1.60
N PHE A 50 -17.49 14.89 0.31
CA PHE A 50 -18.76 14.54 -0.33
C PHE A 50 -19.47 13.39 0.39
N LEU A 51 -18.74 12.35 0.79
CA LEU A 51 -19.31 11.23 1.54
C LEU A 51 -19.82 11.67 2.94
N GLY A 52 -19.15 12.62 3.58
CA GLY A 52 -19.59 13.20 4.84
C GLY A 52 -20.86 14.05 4.70
N GLU A 53 -20.93 14.90 3.66
CA GLU A 53 -22.13 15.71 3.39
C GLU A 53 -23.35 14.86 3.08
N THR A 54 -23.18 13.78 2.33
CA THR A 54 -24.25 12.84 1.99
C THR A 54 -24.64 11.90 3.13
N GLY A 55 -23.97 11.97 4.28
CA GLY A 55 -24.23 11.09 5.43
C GLY A 55 -23.79 9.64 5.20
N THR A 56 -22.96 9.38 4.19
CA THR A 56 -22.42 8.05 3.89
C THR A 56 -21.33 7.66 4.89
N ILE A 57 -20.60 8.64 5.41
CA ILE A 57 -19.61 8.49 6.49
C ILE A 57 -19.80 9.58 7.55
N PRO A 58 -19.31 9.39 8.79
CA PRO A 58 -19.35 10.43 9.82
C PRO A 58 -18.59 11.69 9.38
N LYS A 59 -19.20 12.87 9.57
CA LYS A 59 -18.61 14.16 9.18
C LYS A 59 -17.34 14.47 9.96
N GLU A 60 -17.19 13.89 11.15
CA GLU A 60 -16.08 14.08 12.07
C GLU A 60 -14.86 13.23 11.69
N SER A 61 -14.99 12.32 10.72
CA SER A 61 -13.89 11.44 10.28
C SER A 61 -13.93 11.17 8.77
N PRO A 62 -13.76 12.22 7.94
CA PRO A 62 -13.96 12.13 6.50
C PRO A 62 -12.96 11.15 5.83
N MET A 63 -11.77 10.94 6.40
CA MET A 63 -10.79 10.01 5.83
C MET A 63 -11.14 8.51 5.98
N LEU A 64 -12.24 8.17 6.67
CA LEU A 64 -12.72 6.79 6.78
C LEU A 64 -13.58 6.41 5.57
N ILE A 65 -12.99 6.37 4.38
CA ILE A 65 -13.69 5.78 3.24
C ILE A 65 -13.96 4.30 3.59
N PRO A 66 -15.23 3.83 3.52
CA PRO A 66 -15.55 2.47 3.96
C PRO A 66 -14.72 1.45 3.16
N LYS A 67 -14.04 0.53 3.86
CA LYS A 67 -13.19 -0.49 3.22
C LYS A 67 -13.95 -1.34 2.18
N GLY A 68 -15.26 -1.54 2.34
CA GLY A 68 -16.08 -2.24 1.35
C GLY A 68 -16.29 -1.48 0.03
N TRP A 69 -16.00 -0.17 0.00
CA TRP A 69 -16.22 0.71 -1.14
C TRP A 69 -14.94 0.98 -1.95
N VAL A 70 -13.79 0.61 -1.38
CA VAL A 70 -12.46 0.79 -1.96
C VAL A 70 -11.79 -0.57 -2.06
N GLU A 71 -11.52 -1.00 -3.29
CA GLU A 71 -10.58 -2.11 -3.48
C GLU A 71 -9.17 -1.54 -3.32
N LEU A 72 -8.49 -1.98 -2.26
CA LEU A 72 -7.15 -1.54 -1.91
C LEU A 72 -6.14 -2.32 -2.74
N GLU A 73 -6.10 -2.06 -4.04
CA GLU A 73 -4.93 -2.40 -4.85
C GLU A 73 -4.12 -1.12 -5.02
N SER A 74 -2.88 -1.14 -4.57
CA SER A 74 -1.86 -0.13 -4.86
C SER A 74 -1.53 -0.13 -6.36
N GLY A 75 -2.48 0.27 -7.18
CA GLY A 75 -2.30 0.47 -8.61
C GLY A 75 -1.49 1.74 -8.81
N ILE A 76 -0.26 1.60 -9.30
CA ILE A 76 0.55 2.75 -9.72
C ILE A 76 -0.03 3.24 -11.05
N CYS A 77 -0.66 4.41 -11.05
CA CYS A 77 -1.06 5.06 -12.30
C CYS A 77 0.18 5.76 -12.88
N GLY A 78 1.03 4.98 -13.56
CA GLY A 78 2.27 5.46 -14.15
C GLY A 78 2.12 5.73 -15.64
N ASP A 79 2.39 6.97 -16.05
CA ASP A 79 2.89 7.24 -17.39
C ASP A 79 4.14 6.38 -17.62
N SER A 80 4.18 5.71 -18.78
CA SER A 80 5.12 4.64 -19.12
C SER A 80 6.60 5.01 -19.01
N THR A 81 6.92 6.31 -18.97
CA THR A 81 8.27 6.85 -18.88
C THR A 81 8.87 6.78 -17.46
N SER A 82 8.05 6.75 -16.40
CA SER A 82 8.53 6.84 -15.00
C SER A 82 8.98 5.51 -14.40
N ARG A 83 8.76 4.38 -15.09
CA ARG A 83 8.87 3.03 -14.51
C ARG A 83 10.32 2.55 -14.32
N ARG A 84 11.31 3.20 -14.95
CA ARG A 84 12.73 2.82 -14.83
C ARG A 84 13.43 3.41 -13.61
N ALA A 85 13.13 4.65 -13.24
CA ALA A 85 13.86 5.34 -12.16
C ALA A 85 13.44 4.85 -10.75
N ALA A 86 12.16 4.53 -10.53
CA ALA A 86 11.66 4.18 -9.21
C ALA A 86 12.02 2.75 -8.75
N SER A 87 12.27 1.82 -9.69
CA SER A 87 12.75 0.47 -9.36
C SER A 87 14.20 0.47 -8.88
N GLU A 88 15.01 1.42 -9.36
CA GLU A 88 16.42 1.53 -8.97
C GLU A 88 16.55 2.02 -7.52
N ASP A 89 15.74 3.01 -7.12
CA ASP A 89 15.73 3.53 -5.73
C ASP A 89 15.23 2.52 -4.68
N LEU A 90 14.23 1.69 -5.02
CA LEU A 90 13.69 0.70 -4.07
C LEU A 90 14.65 -0.48 -3.87
N ASP A 91 15.30 -0.93 -4.95
CA ASP A 91 16.31 -1.99 -4.89
C ASP A 91 17.55 -1.57 -4.08
N GLU A 92 17.90 -0.27 -4.08
CA GLU A 92 19.01 0.26 -3.30
C GLU A 92 18.74 0.21 -1.78
N ILE A 93 17.49 0.42 -1.34
CA ILE A 93 17.11 0.36 0.08
C ILE A 93 16.93 -1.08 0.56
N VAL A 94 16.42 -1.97 -0.28
CA VAL A 94 16.09 -3.36 0.08
C VAL A 94 17.35 -4.22 0.27
N ARG A 95 18.41 -3.98 -0.52
CA ARG A 95 19.65 -4.78 -0.46
C ARG A 95 20.37 -4.72 0.90
N PRO A 96 20.59 -3.55 1.52
CA PRO A 96 21.19 -3.46 2.86
C PRO A 96 20.34 -4.19 3.92
N LEU A 97 19.02 -4.04 3.87
CA LEU A 97 18.09 -4.68 4.81
C LEU A 97 18.16 -6.21 4.72
N LEU A 98 18.21 -6.77 3.50
CA LEU A 98 18.35 -8.22 3.30
C LEU A 98 19.69 -8.76 3.83
N GLY A 99 20.76 -7.97 3.70
CA GLY A 99 22.06 -8.31 4.29
C GLY A 99 21.98 -8.42 5.81
N ILE A 100 21.41 -7.40 6.46
CA ILE A 100 21.25 -7.36 7.92
C ILE A 100 20.38 -8.53 8.42
N VAL A 101 19.27 -8.83 7.75
CA VAL A 101 18.39 -9.96 8.12
C VAL A 101 19.12 -11.30 8.02
N LYS A 102 19.95 -11.48 6.99
CA LYS A 102 20.74 -12.70 6.81
C LYS A 102 21.79 -12.87 7.91
N GLU A 103 22.51 -11.80 8.26
CA GLU A 103 23.50 -11.83 9.34
C GLU A 103 22.85 -12.14 10.69
N ILE A 104 21.71 -11.49 11.00
CA ILE A 104 20.94 -11.78 12.21
C ILE A 104 20.48 -13.24 12.24
N SER A 105 20.03 -13.78 11.10
CA SER A 105 19.61 -15.18 11.01
C SER A 105 20.73 -16.16 11.35
N GLU A 106 21.94 -15.92 10.84
CA GLU A 106 23.10 -16.77 11.13
C GLU A 106 23.57 -16.63 12.59
N MET A 107 23.52 -15.41 13.16
CA MET A 107 23.82 -15.21 14.57
C MET A 107 22.85 -15.96 15.49
N ILE A 108 21.55 -15.93 15.19
CA ILE A 108 20.52 -16.64 15.98
C ILE A 108 20.78 -18.15 15.95
N LYS A 109 21.12 -18.73 14.79
CA LYS A 109 21.42 -20.17 14.68
C LYS A 109 22.60 -20.56 15.58
N MET A 110 23.67 -19.78 15.57
CA MET A 110 24.85 -20.04 16.41
C MET A 110 24.52 -20.00 17.91
N ILE A 111 23.71 -19.01 18.33
CA ILE A 111 23.26 -18.88 19.73
C ILE A 111 22.42 -20.10 20.13
N VAL A 112 21.45 -20.51 19.30
CA VAL A 112 20.60 -21.68 19.58
C VAL A 112 21.44 -22.96 19.68
N CYS A 113 22.41 -23.17 18.78
CA CYS A 113 23.32 -24.31 18.85
C CYS A 113 24.13 -24.31 20.17
N LEU A 114 24.67 -23.17 20.58
CA LEU A 114 25.40 -23.04 21.84
C LEU A 114 24.52 -23.36 23.06
N LEU A 115 23.28 -22.86 23.07
CA LEU A 115 22.34 -23.14 24.16
C LEU A 115 22.01 -24.63 24.27
N ILE A 116 21.82 -25.32 23.13
CA ILE A 116 21.60 -26.78 23.12
C ILE A 116 22.80 -27.52 23.69
N VAL A 117 24.01 -27.15 23.32
CA VAL A 117 25.24 -27.77 23.85
C VAL A 117 25.37 -27.55 25.36
N ILE A 118 25.11 -26.33 25.84
CA ILE A 118 25.14 -26.02 27.28
C ILE A 118 24.11 -26.88 28.02
N ILE A 119 22.88 -26.97 27.54
CA ILE A 119 21.83 -27.80 28.15
C ILE A 119 22.27 -29.27 28.18
N ALA A 120 22.82 -29.80 27.08
CA ALA A 120 23.30 -31.18 27.02
C ALA A 120 24.41 -31.46 28.03
N VAL A 121 25.37 -30.54 28.19
CA VAL A 121 26.45 -30.66 29.19
C VAL A 121 25.91 -30.62 30.61
N MET A 122 24.93 -29.75 30.89
CA MET A 122 24.28 -29.67 32.19
C MET A 122 23.48 -30.93 32.52
N LEU A 123 22.82 -31.54 31.52
CA LEU A 123 22.09 -32.80 31.68
C LEU A 123 23.01 -34.02 31.82
N TYR A 124 24.21 -33.98 31.24
CA TYR A 124 25.18 -35.09 31.34
C TYR A 124 25.94 -35.08 32.68
N LYS A 125 26.06 -33.91 33.32
CA LYS A 125 26.75 -33.75 34.62
C LYS A 125 25.86 -33.99 35.84
N ASN A 126 24.54 -34.04 35.66
CA ASN A 126 23.57 -34.43 36.69
C ASN A 126 23.22 -35.91 36.57
#